data_AF-A0A4V2DP45-F1
#
_entry.id   AF-A0A4V2DP45-F1
#
_cell.length_a   1.000
_cell.length_b   1.000
_cell.length_c   1.000
_cell.angle_alpha   90.00
_cell.angle_beta   90.00
_cell.angle_gamma   90.00
#
_symmetry.space_group_name_H-M   'P 1'
#
loop_
_entity.id
_entity.type
_entity.pdbx_description
1 polymer ?
#
loop_
_entity_poly.entity_id
_entity_poly.type
_entity_poly.pdbx_seq_one_letter_code
_entity_poly.pdbx_strand_id
1 'polypeptide(L)'
;MMENNSESSNNNSEKILQEFDAVCNLLDRYIATIINDEVKADDDPLDRSIKEVLRDLLDGKIIKFRKFIDNNFETFENNELSSILINHLCAFHGSIISPGNRNDQEHQKNVLDSTKQFIQKLETIRLSIISLQNANQLIKHQLQPAIDEVKEKVKDFDALQLALEQRETNKIYLDLHKKYLGEYFINNILFFMTIIAAVFFTLYTTTEISNAPQFNDYKTDRNFWVMFITTKVLIATVTLTFGTLFLRRSAHAKKLKEQAYQTHVEINAFPIHVRSLKEEDKHELIKELALKYFGKELDQTQNDKIGDLMKDQLAAGTELIKASAEMVKNVKSFDRSVEKNKNPETDK
;
A
#
# COMPACT_ATOMS: atom_id res chain seq x y z
N MET A 1 -19.67 16.61 -23.30
CA MET A 1 -20.43 17.87 -23.45
C MET A 1 -20.25 18.69 -22.18
N MET A 2 -19.09 19.33 -22.03
CA MET A 2 -18.82 20.36 -21.01
C MET A 2 -17.70 21.24 -21.57
N GLU A 3 -18.02 22.00 -22.61
CA GLU A 3 -17.21 23.09 -23.14
C GLU A 3 -18.22 24.14 -23.60
N ASN A 4 -18.36 25.22 -22.84
CA ASN A 4 -18.85 26.56 -23.22
C ASN A 4 -19.32 27.35 -21.99
N ASN A 5 -18.41 27.65 -21.06
CA ASN A 5 -18.67 28.67 -20.02
C ASN A 5 -17.47 29.63 -19.81
N SER A 6 -16.43 29.58 -20.64
CA SER A 6 -15.24 30.42 -20.47
C SER A 6 -15.31 31.78 -21.19
N GLU A 7 -16.32 32.06 -22.01
CA GLU A 7 -16.38 33.32 -22.79
C GLU A 7 -17.10 34.48 -22.07
N SER A 8 -17.82 34.25 -20.95
CA SER A 8 -18.50 35.35 -20.23
C SER A 8 -17.71 35.96 -19.07
N SER A 9 -16.59 35.34 -18.67
CA SER A 9 -15.76 35.80 -17.54
C SER A 9 -14.91 37.04 -17.86
N ASN A 10 -14.70 37.33 -19.15
CA ASN A 10 -13.71 38.30 -19.62
C ASN A 10 -14.13 39.78 -19.52
N ASN A 11 -15.26 40.11 -18.87
CA ASN A 11 -15.90 41.41 -19.08
C ASN A 11 -16.17 42.24 -17.82
N ASN A 12 -15.88 41.74 -16.61
CA ASN A 12 -16.22 42.48 -15.37
C ASN A 12 -15.20 43.55 -15.02
N SER A 13 -13.91 43.22 -15.06
CA SER A 13 -12.84 44.17 -14.77
C SER A 13 -12.75 45.28 -15.83
N GLU A 14 -13.04 44.96 -17.10
CA GLU A 14 -13.13 45.96 -18.17
C GLU A 14 -14.33 46.90 -17.96
N LYS A 15 -15.51 46.37 -17.57
CA LYS A 15 -16.66 47.20 -17.18
C LYS A 15 -16.37 48.09 -15.99
N ILE A 16 -15.66 47.59 -14.97
CA ILE A 16 -15.22 48.40 -13.83
C ILE A 16 -14.37 49.58 -14.31
N LEU A 17 -13.38 49.33 -15.16
CA LEU A 17 -12.51 50.39 -15.69
C LEU A 17 -13.28 51.40 -16.54
N GLN A 18 -14.23 50.93 -17.37
CA GLN A 18 -15.09 51.80 -18.16
C GLN A 18 -15.98 52.70 -17.28
N GLU A 19 -16.62 52.15 -16.26
CA GLU A 19 -17.44 52.92 -15.30
C GLU A 19 -16.57 53.87 -14.47
N PHE A 20 -15.36 53.44 -14.11
CA PHE A 20 -14.41 54.28 -13.39
C PHE A 20 -13.99 55.50 -14.23
N ASP A 21 -13.64 55.28 -15.49
CA ASP A 21 -13.27 56.35 -16.42
C ASP A 21 -14.48 57.26 -16.72
N ALA A 22 -15.71 56.74 -16.77
CA ALA A 22 -16.93 57.53 -16.92
C ALA A 22 -17.17 58.47 -15.72
N VAL A 23 -17.00 57.96 -14.50
CA VAL A 23 -17.08 58.74 -13.26
C VAL A 23 -16.02 59.86 -13.24
N CYS A 24 -14.78 59.56 -13.63
CA CYS A 24 -13.71 60.57 -13.67
C CYS A 24 -14.04 61.70 -14.64
N ASN A 25 -14.44 61.36 -15.86
CA ASN A 25 -14.82 62.34 -16.88
C ASN A 25 -16.00 63.23 -16.44
N LEU A 26 -16.96 62.66 -15.71
CA LEU A 26 -18.07 63.42 -15.14
C LEU A 26 -17.63 64.37 -14.04
N LEU A 27 -16.75 63.92 -13.16
CA LEU A 27 -16.22 64.76 -12.10
C LEU A 27 -15.40 65.93 -12.66
N ASP A 28 -14.56 65.67 -13.66
CA ASP A 28 -13.80 66.70 -14.38
C ASP A 28 -14.72 67.77 -14.98
N ARG A 29 -15.80 67.34 -15.65
CA ARG A 29 -16.80 68.26 -16.21
C ARG A 29 -17.55 69.03 -15.13
N TYR A 30 -17.87 68.39 -14.01
CA TYR A 30 -18.54 69.02 -12.88
C TYR A 30 -17.68 70.13 -12.27
N ILE A 31 -16.40 69.83 -12.01
CA ILE A 31 -15.42 70.82 -11.52
C ILE A 31 -15.24 71.96 -12.51
N ALA A 32 -15.13 71.68 -13.82
CA ALA A 32 -15.03 72.72 -14.84
C ALA A 32 -16.27 73.61 -14.90
N THR A 33 -17.47 73.08 -14.61
CA THR A 33 -18.72 73.86 -14.56
C THR A 33 -18.71 74.81 -13.36
N ILE A 34 -18.31 74.33 -12.19
CA ILE A 34 -18.17 75.15 -10.98
C ILE A 34 -17.12 76.26 -11.20
N ILE A 35 -15.99 75.94 -11.83
CA ILE A 35 -14.92 76.92 -12.13
C ILE A 35 -15.38 78.03 -13.08
N ASN A 36 -16.19 77.71 -14.09
CA ASN A 36 -16.58 78.68 -15.12
C ASN A 36 -17.72 79.61 -14.69
N ASP A 37 -18.56 79.20 -13.73
CA ASP A 37 -19.65 80.03 -13.19
C ASP A 37 -19.17 81.08 -12.16
N GLU A 38 -17.94 80.95 -11.64
CA GLU A 38 -17.30 81.87 -10.67
C GLU A 38 -16.99 83.27 -11.21
N VAL A 39 -17.21 83.57 -12.51
CA VAL A 39 -16.95 84.93 -13.05
C VAL A 39 -17.88 86.00 -12.40
N LYS A 40 -18.83 85.63 -11.52
CA LYS A 40 -19.80 86.57 -10.94
C LYS A 40 -20.12 86.47 -9.43
N ALA A 41 -19.51 85.60 -8.63
CA ALA A 41 -19.91 85.48 -7.21
C ALA A 41 -18.72 85.52 -6.24
N ASP A 42 -18.94 86.23 -5.12
CA ASP A 42 -18.05 86.50 -3.98
C ASP A 42 -17.39 85.24 -3.38
N ASP A 43 -16.23 85.44 -2.74
CA ASP A 43 -15.38 84.45 -2.04
C ASP A 43 -16.14 83.65 -0.94
N ASP A 44 -16.97 82.66 -1.29
CA ASP A 44 -17.57 81.72 -0.32
C ASP A 44 -16.56 80.62 0.07
N PRO A 45 -16.13 80.52 1.35
CA PRO A 45 -15.18 79.50 1.82
C PRO A 45 -15.65 78.05 1.62
N LEU A 46 -16.95 77.80 1.46
CA LEU A 46 -17.47 76.45 1.18
C LEU A 46 -17.05 75.96 -0.21
N ASP A 47 -17.04 76.85 -1.21
CA ASP A 47 -16.75 76.51 -2.61
C ASP A 47 -15.26 76.16 -2.79
N ARG A 48 -14.37 76.91 -2.12
CA ARG A 48 -12.91 76.63 -2.11
C ARG A 48 -12.59 75.25 -1.53
N SER A 49 -13.26 74.85 -0.44
CA SER A 49 -13.08 73.55 0.22
C SER A 49 -13.53 72.37 -0.66
N ILE A 50 -14.65 72.53 -1.35
CA ILE A 50 -15.18 71.50 -2.27
C ILE A 50 -14.22 71.29 -3.44
N LYS A 51 -13.73 72.38 -4.02
CA LYS A 51 -12.81 72.37 -5.16
C LYS A 51 -11.49 71.68 -4.83
N GLU A 52 -10.91 71.97 -3.66
CA GLU A 52 -9.68 71.32 -3.19
C GLU A 52 -9.88 69.81 -2.97
N VAL A 53 -10.99 69.41 -2.34
CA VAL A 53 -11.28 67.99 -2.08
C VAL A 53 -11.54 67.21 -3.38
N LEU A 54 -12.27 67.80 -4.32
CA LEU A 54 -12.56 67.17 -5.62
C LEU A 54 -11.31 67.08 -6.50
N ARG A 55 -10.44 68.09 -6.46
CA ARG A 55 -9.16 68.07 -7.19
C ARG A 55 -8.18 67.07 -6.56
N ASP A 56 -8.07 66.99 -5.23
CA ASP A 56 -7.25 65.96 -4.54
C ASP A 56 -7.75 64.54 -4.86
N LEU A 57 -9.06 64.37 -5.01
CA LEU A 57 -9.65 63.11 -5.43
C LEU A 57 -9.17 62.71 -6.84
N LEU A 58 -9.33 63.59 -7.83
CA LEU A 58 -8.97 63.35 -9.24
C LEU A 58 -7.48 63.14 -9.43
N ASP A 59 -6.67 64.09 -8.96
CA ASP A 59 -5.23 64.12 -9.23
C ASP A 59 -4.46 63.09 -8.38
N GLY A 60 -5.02 62.69 -7.23
CA GLY A 60 -4.35 61.84 -6.26
C GLY A 60 -4.95 60.44 -6.12
N LYS A 61 -6.17 60.37 -5.60
CA LYS A 61 -6.74 59.11 -5.08
C LYS A 61 -7.30 58.21 -6.17
N ILE A 62 -7.97 58.80 -7.16
CA ILE A 62 -8.56 58.08 -8.29
C ILE A 62 -7.47 57.39 -9.12
N ILE A 63 -6.40 58.09 -9.46
CA ILE A 63 -5.29 57.51 -10.24
C ILE A 63 -4.62 56.35 -9.49
N LYS A 64 -4.42 56.50 -8.17
CA LYS A 64 -3.88 55.41 -7.32
C LYS A 64 -4.82 54.21 -7.28
N PHE A 65 -6.12 54.46 -7.21
CA PHE A 65 -7.11 53.38 -7.17
C PHE A 65 -7.26 52.68 -8.52
N ARG A 66 -7.19 53.42 -9.64
CA ARG A 66 -7.17 52.85 -10.98
C ARG A 66 -5.99 51.89 -11.17
N LYS A 67 -4.77 52.33 -10.83
CA LYS A 67 -3.58 51.48 -10.82
C LYS A 67 -3.73 50.28 -9.88
N PHE A 68 -4.42 50.46 -8.76
CA PHE A 68 -4.70 49.36 -7.85
C PHE A 68 -5.66 48.33 -8.46
N ILE A 69 -6.72 48.75 -9.15
CA ILE A 69 -7.61 47.83 -9.89
C ILE A 69 -6.81 47.08 -10.97
N ASP A 70 -6.02 47.80 -11.77
CA ASP A 70 -5.19 47.22 -12.83
C ASP A 70 -4.23 46.16 -12.29
N ASN A 71 -3.56 46.44 -11.17
CA ASN A 71 -2.62 45.51 -10.54
C ASN A 71 -3.30 44.30 -9.88
N ASN A 72 -4.62 44.33 -9.66
CA ASN A 72 -5.38 43.28 -9.00
C ASN A 72 -6.51 42.75 -9.89
N PHE A 73 -6.34 42.84 -11.20
CA PHE A 73 -7.36 42.53 -12.21
C PHE A 73 -8.00 41.15 -12.02
N GLU A 74 -7.20 40.12 -11.72
CA GLU A 74 -7.67 38.74 -11.47
C GLU A 74 -8.60 38.65 -10.26
N THR A 75 -8.41 39.51 -9.25
CA THR A 75 -9.25 39.50 -8.04
C THR A 75 -10.65 40.04 -8.31
N PHE A 76 -10.79 40.89 -9.34
CA PHE A 76 -12.06 41.47 -9.78
C PHE A 76 -12.80 40.62 -10.82
N GLU A 77 -12.22 39.51 -11.28
CA GLU A 77 -12.98 38.52 -12.06
C GLU A 77 -14.08 37.86 -11.22
N ASN A 78 -13.94 37.87 -9.88
CA ASN A 78 -15.00 37.44 -8.98
C ASN A 78 -16.23 38.37 -9.13
N ASN A 79 -17.37 37.77 -9.50
CA ASN A 79 -18.66 38.46 -9.69
C ASN A 79 -19.12 39.28 -8.47
N GLU A 80 -18.75 38.88 -7.25
CA GLU A 80 -19.21 39.55 -6.03
C GLU A 80 -18.44 40.85 -5.77
N LEU A 81 -17.11 40.83 -5.85
CA LEU A 81 -16.28 42.04 -5.67
C LEU A 81 -16.50 43.04 -6.81
N SER A 82 -16.61 42.56 -8.04
CA SER A 82 -16.89 43.41 -9.20
C SER A 82 -18.25 44.07 -9.11
N SER A 83 -19.30 43.34 -8.75
CA SER A 83 -20.65 43.91 -8.59
C SER A 83 -20.71 44.94 -7.45
N ILE A 84 -20.04 44.70 -6.32
CA ILE A 84 -19.95 45.68 -5.22
C ILE A 84 -19.28 46.98 -5.71
N LEU A 85 -18.16 46.87 -6.42
CA LEU A 85 -17.43 48.04 -6.92
C LEU A 85 -18.24 48.81 -7.98
N ILE A 86 -18.84 48.10 -8.94
CA ILE A 86 -19.72 48.69 -9.97
C ILE A 86 -20.91 49.40 -9.32
N ASN A 87 -21.57 48.78 -8.33
CA ASN A 87 -22.71 49.39 -7.65
C ASN A 87 -22.31 50.70 -6.94
N HIS A 88 -21.12 50.73 -6.32
CA HIS A 88 -20.60 51.95 -5.70
C HIS A 88 -20.23 53.03 -6.73
N LEU A 89 -19.67 52.64 -7.89
CA LEU A 89 -19.40 53.54 -9.00
C LEU A 89 -20.70 54.15 -9.56
N CYS A 90 -21.70 53.31 -9.84
CA CYS A 90 -23.00 53.75 -10.34
C CYS A 90 -23.73 54.68 -9.35
N ALA A 91 -23.67 54.39 -8.05
CA ALA A 91 -24.26 55.24 -7.02
C ALA A 91 -23.57 56.62 -6.97
N PHE A 92 -22.24 56.64 -7.06
CA PHE A 92 -21.48 57.88 -7.09
C PHE A 92 -21.73 58.68 -8.38
N HIS A 93 -21.74 58.01 -9.53
CA HIS A 93 -22.14 58.58 -10.82
C HIS A 93 -23.52 59.25 -10.76
N GLY A 94 -24.51 58.58 -10.15
CA GLY A 94 -25.85 59.13 -9.95
C GLY A 94 -25.87 60.38 -9.05
N SER A 95 -25.01 60.43 -8.03
CA SER A 95 -24.91 61.59 -7.14
C SER A 95 -24.41 62.86 -7.85
N ILE A 96 -23.54 62.71 -8.86
CA ILE A 96 -23.00 63.82 -9.68
C ILE A 96 -24.02 64.32 -10.70
N ILE A 97 -24.87 63.43 -11.25
CA ILE A 97 -25.82 63.75 -12.33
C ILE A 97 -27.16 64.28 -11.81
N SER A 98 -27.47 64.09 -10.53
CA SER A 98 -28.78 64.42 -9.93
C SER A 98 -29.31 65.79 -10.40
N PRO A 99 -30.57 65.88 -10.89
CA PRO A 99 -31.11 67.02 -11.65
C PRO A 99 -31.37 68.32 -10.86
N GLY A 100 -30.63 68.58 -9.79
CA GLY A 100 -30.67 69.83 -9.04
C GLY A 100 -30.00 70.99 -9.78
N ASN A 101 -30.32 72.22 -9.39
CA ASN A 101 -29.59 73.40 -9.84
C ASN A 101 -28.13 73.25 -9.40
N ARG A 102 -27.17 73.18 -10.33
CA ARG A 102 -25.76 72.88 -10.01
C ARG A 102 -25.10 73.90 -9.09
N ASN A 103 -25.70 75.08 -9.00
CA ASN A 103 -25.26 76.20 -8.16
C ASN A 103 -25.99 76.25 -6.81
N ASP A 104 -26.80 75.23 -6.50
CA ASP A 104 -27.41 75.07 -5.19
C ASP A 104 -26.37 74.51 -4.20
N GLN A 105 -26.15 75.23 -3.09
CA GLN A 105 -25.26 74.83 -2.01
C GLN A 105 -25.63 73.43 -1.45
N GLU A 106 -26.91 73.06 -1.47
CA GLU A 106 -27.36 71.73 -1.04
C GLU A 106 -26.86 70.63 -1.99
N HIS A 107 -26.89 70.88 -3.30
CA HIS A 107 -26.38 69.95 -4.30
C HIS A 107 -24.86 69.77 -4.20
N GLN A 108 -24.11 70.87 -4.06
CA GLN A 108 -22.65 70.82 -3.89
C GLN A 108 -22.24 70.05 -2.63
N LYS A 109 -22.96 70.24 -1.51
CA LYS A 109 -22.74 69.48 -0.28
C LYS A 109 -23.02 67.98 -0.47
N ASN A 110 -24.09 67.62 -1.17
CA ASN A 110 -24.43 66.23 -1.46
C ASN A 110 -23.35 65.55 -2.32
N VAL A 111 -22.77 66.24 -3.30
CA VAL A 111 -21.66 65.72 -4.11
C VAL A 111 -20.39 65.55 -3.27
N LEU A 112 -20.09 66.51 -2.38
CA LEU A 112 -18.95 66.40 -1.47
C LEU A 112 -19.08 65.19 -0.53
N ASP A 113 -20.24 65.02 0.10
CA ASP A 113 -20.49 63.92 1.02
C ASP A 113 -20.48 62.56 0.29
N SER A 114 -21.07 62.50 -0.92
CA SER A 114 -21.02 61.31 -1.78
C SER A 114 -19.58 60.97 -2.20
N THR A 115 -18.76 61.98 -2.48
CA THR A 115 -17.33 61.81 -2.80
C THR A 115 -16.57 61.23 -1.61
N LYS A 116 -16.79 61.77 -0.41
CA LYS A 116 -16.14 61.26 0.82
C LYS A 116 -16.53 59.81 1.10
N GLN A 117 -17.82 59.48 0.97
CA GLN A 117 -18.31 58.12 1.13
C GLN A 117 -17.70 57.18 0.09
N PHE A 118 -17.62 57.59 -1.16
CA PHE A 118 -17.00 56.81 -2.22
C PHE A 118 -15.52 56.51 -1.92
N ILE A 119 -14.71 57.51 -1.55
CA ILE A 119 -13.30 57.32 -1.14
C ILE A 119 -13.20 56.27 -0.02
N GLN A 120 -14.02 56.39 1.01
CA GLN A 120 -13.97 55.50 2.16
C GLN A 120 -14.28 54.05 1.76
N LYS A 121 -15.24 53.85 0.86
CA LYS A 121 -15.58 52.52 0.32
C LYS A 121 -14.44 51.97 -0.52
N LEU A 122 -13.81 52.78 -1.38
CA LEU A 122 -12.65 52.36 -2.16
C LEU A 122 -11.49 51.89 -1.27
N GLU A 123 -11.15 52.65 -0.22
CA GLU A 123 -10.11 52.24 0.73
C GLU A 123 -10.47 50.95 1.48
N THR A 124 -11.76 50.77 1.81
CA THR A 124 -12.23 49.52 2.44
C THR A 124 -12.02 48.33 1.51
N ILE A 125 -12.38 48.45 0.23
CA ILE A 125 -12.16 47.42 -0.79
C ILE A 125 -10.66 47.12 -0.95
N ARG A 126 -9.84 48.18 -0.99
CA ARG A 126 -8.38 48.05 -1.09
C ARG A 126 -7.80 47.24 0.07
N LEU A 127 -8.18 47.56 1.30
CA LEU A 127 -7.73 46.85 2.51
C LEU A 127 -8.20 45.38 2.51
N SER A 128 -9.44 45.13 2.10
CA SER A 128 -9.98 43.76 1.99
C SER A 128 -9.17 42.91 1.02
N ILE A 129 -8.82 43.44 -0.16
CA ILE A 129 -8.01 42.72 -1.15
C ILE A 129 -6.60 42.43 -0.61
N ILE A 130 -5.95 43.40 0.05
CA ILE A 130 -4.64 43.19 0.68
C ILE A 130 -4.73 42.08 1.74
N SER A 131 -5.78 42.09 2.56
CA SER A 131 -5.99 41.05 3.58
C SER A 131 -6.18 39.66 2.98
N LEU A 132 -6.89 39.57 1.85
CA LEU A 132 -7.14 38.32 1.12
C LEU A 132 -5.87 37.79 0.47
N GLN A 133 -5.03 38.67 -0.09
CA GLN A 133 -3.72 38.30 -0.62
C GLN A 133 -2.80 37.76 0.48
N ASN A 134 -2.74 38.43 1.62
CA ASN A 134 -1.95 37.97 2.77
C ASN A 134 -2.45 36.62 3.29
N ALA A 135 -3.78 36.42 3.38
CA ALA A 135 -4.37 35.15 3.78
C ALA A 135 -4.02 34.03 2.78
N ASN A 136 -4.13 34.28 1.49
CA ASN A 136 -3.74 33.33 0.45
C ASN A 136 -2.25 32.99 0.51
N GLN A 137 -1.40 33.97 0.78
CA GLN A 137 0.03 33.75 0.95
C GLN A 137 0.32 32.87 2.17
N LEU A 138 -0.35 33.13 3.31
CA LEU A 138 -0.25 32.32 4.52
C LEU A 138 -0.69 30.87 4.26
N ILE A 139 -1.82 30.69 3.59
CA ILE A 139 -2.34 29.38 3.21
C ILE A 139 -1.34 28.64 2.32
N LYS A 140 -0.84 29.30 1.27
CA LYS A 140 0.04 28.66 0.28
C LYS A 140 1.43 28.35 0.81
N HIS A 141 2.02 29.25 1.60
CA HIS A 141 3.42 29.15 2.01
C HIS A 141 3.63 28.57 3.40
N GLN A 142 2.64 28.62 4.29
CA GLN A 142 2.78 28.12 5.66
C GLN A 142 1.86 26.93 5.92
N LEU A 143 0.59 27.03 5.53
CA LEU A 143 -0.38 26.00 5.87
C LEU A 143 -0.28 24.77 4.96
N GLN A 144 -0.16 24.97 3.64
CA GLN A 144 -0.03 23.88 2.68
C GLN A 144 1.17 22.96 2.97
N PRO A 145 2.41 23.47 3.17
CA PRO A 145 3.53 22.60 3.49
C PRO A 145 3.38 21.89 4.84
N ALA A 146 2.76 22.54 5.85
CA ALA A 146 2.46 21.89 7.12
C ALA A 146 1.42 20.76 6.96
N ILE A 147 0.40 20.95 6.12
CA ILE A 147 -0.57 19.92 5.77
C ILE A 147 0.13 18.76 5.05
N ASP A 148 1.02 19.05 4.11
CA ASP A 148 1.75 18.02 3.36
C ASP A 148 2.71 17.23 4.27
N GLU A 149 3.41 17.90 5.20
CA GLU A 149 4.25 17.24 6.22
C GLU A 149 3.42 16.34 7.16
N VAL A 150 2.26 16.82 7.61
CA VAL A 150 1.34 16.01 8.44
C VAL A 150 0.84 14.81 7.66
N LYS A 151 0.48 14.98 6.38
CA LYS A 151 0.03 13.88 5.52
C LYS A 151 1.12 12.83 5.31
N GLU A 152 2.37 13.24 5.16
CA GLU A 152 3.52 12.32 5.10
C GLU A 152 3.70 11.55 6.41
N LYS A 153 3.67 12.23 7.55
CA LYS A 153 3.79 11.58 8.87
C LYS A 153 2.66 10.61 9.17
N VAL A 154 1.42 10.93 8.77
CA VAL A 154 0.27 10.02 8.90
C VAL A 154 0.48 8.76 8.06
N LYS A 155 0.99 8.89 6.84
CA LYS A 155 1.31 7.74 5.98
C LYS A 155 2.38 6.83 6.58
N ASP A 156 3.39 7.40 7.23
CA ASP A 156 4.40 6.63 7.95
C ASP A 156 3.82 5.98 9.23
N PHE A 157 2.87 6.63 9.90
CA PHE A 157 2.17 6.07 11.04
C PHE A 157 1.31 4.85 10.66
N ASP A 158 0.55 4.92 9.56
CA ASP A 158 -0.23 3.78 9.05
C ASP A 158 0.69 2.57 8.74
N ALA A 159 1.85 2.83 8.15
CA ALA A 159 2.85 1.79 7.88
C ALA A 159 3.44 1.19 9.17
N LEU A 160 3.67 2.03 10.18
CA LEU A 160 4.15 1.60 11.50
C LEU A 160 3.10 0.78 12.25
N GLN A 161 1.83 1.19 12.17
CA GLN A 161 0.71 0.44 12.72
C GLN A 161 0.58 -0.93 12.05
N LEU A 162 0.65 -0.99 10.71
CA LEU A 162 0.61 -2.24 9.97
C LEU A 162 1.77 -3.18 10.36
N ALA A 163 2.98 -2.62 10.53
CA ALA A 163 4.15 -3.38 10.98
C ALA A 163 4.02 -3.87 12.42
N LEU A 164 3.37 -3.09 13.30
CA LEU A 164 3.09 -3.49 14.68
C LEU A 164 2.04 -4.61 14.76
N GLU A 165 0.94 -4.50 14.01
CA GLU A 165 -0.10 -5.53 13.94
C GLU A 165 0.47 -6.86 13.39
N GLN A 166 1.32 -6.78 12.37
CA GLN A 166 2.00 -7.97 11.83
C GLN A 166 3.07 -8.56 12.76
N ARG A 167 3.55 -7.83 13.77
CA ARG A 167 4.55 -8.33 14.71
C ARG A 167 4.03 -9.54 15.50
N GLU A 168 2.76 -9.54 15.85
CA GLU A 168 2.13 -10.66 16.55
C GLU A 168 2.03 -11.89 15.64
N THR A 169 1.59 -11.70 14.40
CA THR A 169 1.53 -12.76 13.38
C THR A 169 2.91 -13.33 13.08
N ASN A 170 3.91 -12.47 12.92
CA ASN A 170 5.30 -12.85 12.70
C ASN A 170 5.81 -13.77 13.82
N LYS A 171 5.54 -13.44 15.08
CA LYS A 171 5.96 -14.25 16.24
C LYS A 171 5.39 -15.67 16.16
N ILE A 172 4.14 -15.83 15.72
CA ILE A 172 3.49 -17.15 15.58
C ILE A 172 4.24 -18.03 14.57
N TYR A 173 4.56 -17.51 13.39
CA TYR A 173 5.28 -18.28 12.37
C TYR A 173 6.73 -18.59 12.76
N LEU A 174 7.38 -17.67 13.48
CA LEU A 174 8.74 -17.88 13.98
C LEU A 174 8.78 -18.96 15.07
N ASP A 175 7.77 -19.01 15.96
CA ASP A 175 7.62 -20.08 16.94
C ASP A 175 7.28 -21.42 16.26
N LEU A 176 6.44 -21.43 15.22
CA LEU A 176 6.21 -22.63 14.39
C LEU A 176 7.50 -23.14 13.74
N HIS A 177 8.31 -22.25 13.16
CA HIS A 177 9.62 -22.59 12.59
C HIS A 177 10.53 -23.25 13.64
N LYS A 178 10.62 -22.67 14.84
CA LYS A 178 11.41 -23.25 15.95
C LYS A 178 10.88 -24.62 16.37
N LYS A 179 9.56 -24.79 16.46
CA LYS A 179 8.93 -26.08 16.79
C LYS A 179 9.32 -27.16 15.77
N TYR A 180 9.16 -26.89 14.48
CA TYR A 180 9.49 -27.86 13.42
C TYR A 180 11.00 -28.09 13.28
N LEU A 181 11.84 -27.10 13.58
CA LEU A 181 13.28 -27.29 13.69
C LEU A 181 13.61 -28.30 14.80
N GLY A 182 12.98 -28.17 15.98
CA GLY A 182 13.13 -29.13 17.07
C GLY A 182 12.68 -30.54 16.68
N GLU A 183 11.49 -30.67 16.09
CA GLU A 183 10.98 -31.96 15.60
C GLU A 183 11.91 -32.58 14.54
N TYR A 184 12.45 -31.79 13.62
CA TYR A 184 13.44 -32.24 12.64
C TYR A 184 14.68 -32.83 13.32
N PHE A 185 15.26 -32.11 14.29
CA PHE A 185 16.46 -32.55 14.99
C PHE A 185 16.21 -33.82 15.81
N ILE A 186 15.11 -33.88 16.56
CA ILE A 186 14.76 -35.07 17.36
C ILE A 186 14.59 -36.30 16.47
N ASN A 187 13.84 -36.19 15.38
CA ASN A 187 13.66 -37.32 14.46
C ASN A 187 14.97 -37.75 13.78
N ASN A 188 15.86 -36.80 13.47
CA ASN A 188 17.15 -37.11 12.88
C ASN A 188 18.09 -37.81 13.88
N ILE A 189 18.09 -37.37 15.14
CA ILE A 189 18.80 -38.07 16.23
C ILE A 189 18.25 -39.49 16.42
N LEU A 190 16.92 -39.66 16.46
CA LEU A 190 16.29 -40.98 16.58
C LEU A 190 16.66 -41.91 15.42
N PHE A 191 16.77 -41.38 14.20
CA PHE A 191 17.26 -42.14 13.05
C PHE A 191 18.68 -42.67 13.27
N PHE A 192 19.63 -41.81 13.65
CA PHE A 192 21.00 -42.24 13.92
C PHE A 192 21.08 -43.21 15.11
N MET A 193 20.30 -42.99 16.17
CA MET A 193 20.22 -43.91 17.31
C MET A 193 19.68 -45.28 16.90
N THR A 194 18.76 -45.35 15.93
CA THR A 194 18.24 -46.61 15.39
C THR A 194 19.34 -47.38 14.65
N ILE A 195 20.20 -46.71 13.87
CA ILE A 195 21.34 -47.33 13.19
C ILE A 195 22.37 -47.83 14.21
N ILE A 196 22.72 -47.01 15.20
CA ILE A 196 23.68 -47.39 16.25
C ILE A 196 23.16 -48.60 17.04
N ALA A 197 21.88 -48.58 17.43
CA ALA A 197 21.24 -49.70 18.11
C ALA A 197 21.25 -50.96 17.23
N ALA A 198 20.97 -50.85 15.93
CA ALA A 198 21.02 -51.98 15.01
C ALA A 198 22.41 -52.62 14.92
N VAL A 199 23.47 -51.80 14.83
CA VAL A 199 24.85 -52.29 14.85
C VAL A 199 25.16 -52.96 16.18
N PHE A 200 24.80 -52.35 17.30
CA PHE A 200 25.01 -52.90 18.63
C PHE A 200 24.30 -54.25 18.83
N PHE A 201 23.01 -54.33 18.50
CA PHE A 201 22.24 -55.58 18.55
C PHE A 201 22.79 -56.63 17.58
N THR A 202 23.29 -56.22 16.41
CA THR A 202 23.94 -57.14 15.47
C THR A 202 25.20 -57.73 16.07
N LEU A 203 26.06 -56.93 16.71
CA LEU A 203 27.27 -57.43 17.37
C LEU A 203 26.93 -58.32 18.57
N TYR A 204 26.03 -57.86 19.45
CA TYR A 204 25.59 -58.60 20.63
C TYR A 204 24.98 -59.96 20.28
N THR A 205 24.06 -60.00 19.31
CA THR A 205 23.46 -61.28 18.87
C THR A 205 24.47 -62.21 18.23
N THR A 206 25.48 -61.69 17.52
CA THR A 206 26.57 -62.53 16.98
C THR A 206 27.42 -63.15 18.10
N THR A 207 27.78 -62.38 19.13
CA THR A 207 28.60 -62.90 20.24
C THR A 207 27.85 -63.92 21.09
N GLU A 208 26.57 -63.67 21.38
CA GLU A 208 25.75 -64.60 22.18
C GLU A 208 25.47 -65.91 21.43
N ILE A 209 25.14 -65.84 20.14
CA ILE A 209 24.89 -67.03 19.31
C ILE A 209 26.18 -67.84 19.14
N SER A 210 27.35 -67.18 19.01
CA SER A 210 28.65 -67.85 18.87
C SER A 210 29.14 -68.52 20.16
N ASN A 211 28.77 -68.00 21.33
CA ASN A 211 29.21 -68.52 22.63
C ASN A 211 28.22 -69.50 23.27
N ALA A 212 27.06 -69.73 22.66
CA ALA A 212 26.02 -70.59 23.20
C ALA A 212 26.43 -72.08 23.12
N PRO A 213 26.54 -72.79 24.26
CA PRO A 213 27.06 -74.17 24.32
C PRO A 213 26.16 -75.21 23.62
N GLN A 214 24.96 -74.81 23.21
CA GLN A 214 23.93 -75.65 22.59
C GLN A 214 24.24 -75.95 21.11
N PHE A 215 25.13 -75.19 20.47
CA PHE A 215 25.42 -75.24 19.03
C PHE A 215 26.73 -75.93 18.66
N ASN A 216 27.34 -76.67 19.58
CA ASN A 216 28.64 -77.34 19.38
C ASN A 216 28.55 -78.73 18.70
N ASP A 217 27.36 -79.15 18.25
CA ASP A 217 27.09 -80.49 17.70
C ASP A 217 26.54 -80.41 16.27
N TYR A 218 26.94 -81.33 15.39
CA TYR A 218 26.81 -81.21 13.91
C TYR A 218 25.34 -81.29 13.40
N LYS A 219 24.42 -81.87 14.18
CA LYS A 219 22.96 -81.79 13.91
C LYS A 219 22.36 -80.42 14.28
N THR A 220 23.04 -79.66 15.12
CA THR A 220 22.65 -78.31 15.54
C THR A 220 23.15 -77.24 14.56
N ASP A 221 24.11 -77.54 13.67
CA ASP A 221 24.61 -76.59 12.66
C ASP A 221 23.52 -76.06 11.72
N ARG A 222 22.59 -76.90 11.27
CA ARG A 222 21.50 -76.43 10.40
C ARG A 222 20.57 -75.46 11.14
N ASN A 223 20.23 -75.78 12.40
CA ASN A 223 19.38 -74.92 13.23
C ASN A 223 20.10 -73.62 13.62
N PHE A 224 21.42 -73.68 13.80
CA PHE A 224 22.28 -72.51 14.01
C PHE A 224 22.19 -71.52 12.85
N TRP A 225 22.43 -71.99 11.61
CA TRP A 225 22.37 -71.13 10.42
C TRP A 225 20.98 -70.53 10.20
N VAL A 226 19.92 -71.31 10.43
CA VAL A 226 18.53 -70.82 10.30
C VAL A 226 18.22 -69.74 11.35
N MET A 227 18.56 -69.97 12.62
CA MET A 227 18.37 -68.97 13.69
C MET A 227 19.19 -67.72 13.43
N PHE A 228 20.46 -67.87 13.06
CA PHE A 228 21.34 -66.74 12.75
C PHE A 228 20.79 -65.88 11.62
N ILE A 229 20.43 -66.49 10.48
CA ILE A 229 19.85 -65.78 9.33
C ILE A 229 18.53 -65.11 9.72
N THR A 230 17.65 -65.81 10.44
CA THR A 230 16.33 -65.28 10.84
C THR A 230 16.48 -64.07 11.76
N THR A 231 17.39 -64.11 12.75
CA THR A 231 17.66 -62.99 13.65
C THR A 231 18.25 -61.79 12.89
N LYS A 232 19.17 -62.00 11.94
CA LYS A 232 19.72 -60.90 11.13
C LYS A 232 18.67 -60.27 10.21
N VAL A 233 17.83 -61.07 9.57
CA VAL A 233 16.72 -60.58 8.75
C VAL A 233 15.72 -59.79 9.61
N LEU A 234 15.42 -60.25 10.83
CA LEU A 234 14.55 -59.52 11.76
C LEU A 234 15.16 -58.17 12.17
N ILE A 235 16.43 -58.13 12.55
CA ILE A 235 17.11 -56.87 12.91
C ILE A 235 17.14 -55.91 11.71
N ALA A 236 17.46 -56.42 10.51
CA ALA A 236 17.50 -55.62 9.29
C ALA A 236 16.12 -55.03 8.94
N THR A 237 15.06 -55.84 9.02
CA THR A 237 13.68 -55.39 8.70
C THR A 237 13.16 -54.37 9.72
N VAL A 238 13.41 -54.58 11.02
CA VAL A 238 13.07 -53.62 12.08
C VAL A 238 13.82 -52.30 11.89
N THR A 239 15.13 -52.37 11.65
CA THR A 239 15.97 -51.18 11.43
C THR A 239 15.52 -50.39 10.20
N LEU A 240 15.22 -51.10 9.10
CA LEU A 240 14.72 -50.46 7.88
C LEU A 240 13.36 -49.79 8.11
N THR A 241 12.46 -50.45 8.84
CA THR A 241 11.12 -49.93 9.12
C THR A 241 11.17 -48.67 9.98
N PHE A 242 11.86 -48.71 11.13
CA PHE A 242 11.99 -47.56 12.01
C PHE A 242 12.86 -46.46 11.39
N GLY A 243 13.94 -46.82 10.72
CA GLY A 243 14.80 -45.87 10.02
C GLY A 243 14.04 -45.09 8.95
N THR A 244 13.24 -45.78 8.13
CA THR A 244 12.38 -45.15 7.11
C THR A 244 11.31 -44.25 7.75
N LEU A 245 10.72 -44.67 8.88
CA LEU A 245 9.72 -43.88 9.59
C LEU A 245 10.30 -42.56 10.12
N PHE A 246 11.47 -42.60 10.78
CA PHE A 246 12.13 -41.41 11.30
C PHE A 246 12.63 -40.49 10.19
N LEU A 247 13.16 -41.04 9.10
CA LEU A 247 13.52 -40.26 7.91
C LEU A 247 12.31 -39.54 7.31
N ARG A 248 11.16 -40.24 7.18
CA ARG A 248 9.91 -39.64 6.68
C ARG A 248 9.45 -38.50 7.57
N ARG A 249 9.45 -38.70 8.90
CA ARG A 249 9.07 -37.64 9.85
C ARG A 249 10.03 -36.46 9.83
N SER A 250 11.33 -36.72 9.71
CA SER A 250 12.35 -35.68 9.59
C SER A 250 12.17 -34.85 8.30
N ALA A 251 11.98 -35.50 7.14
CA ALA A 251 11.75 -34.83 5.87
C ALA A 251 10.48 -33.96 5.89
N HIS A 252 9.39 -34.47 6.48
CA HIS A 252 8.15 -33.72 6.65
C HIS A 252 8.34 -32.48 7.56
N ALA A 253 9.01 -32.65 8.71
CA ALA A 253 9.31 -31.55 9.62
C ALA A 253 10.23 -30.49 8.95
N LYS A 254 11.21 -30.91 8.15
CA LYS A 254 12.08 -30.00 7.38
C LYS A 254 11.26 -29.14 6.41
N LYS A 255 10.32 -29.74 5.68
CA LYS A 255 9.45 -29.03 4.74
C LYS A 255 8.53 -28.04 5.47
N LEU A 256 7.90 -28.45 6.56
CA LEU A 256 7.04 -27.56 7.37
C LEU A 256 7.83 -26.39 7.96
N LYS A 257 9.07 -26.64 8.39
CA LYS A 257 10.00 -25.60 8.83
C LYS A 257 10.26 -24.59 7.71
N GLU A 258 10.62 -25.05 6.52
CA GLU A 258 10.92 -24.18 5.36
C GLU A 258 9.69 -23.36 4.95
N GLN A 259 8.50 -23.98 4.95
CA GLN A 259 7.24 -23.29 4.67
C GLN A 259 6.94 -22.21 5.71
N ALA A 260 7.07 -22.52 7.00
CA ALA A 260 6.84 -21.54 8.08
C ALA A 260 7.83 -20.37 8.01
N TYR A 261 9.09 -20.64 7.67
CA TYR A 261 10.11 -19.60 7.48
C TYR A 261 9.81 -18.71 6.28
N GLN A 262 9.43 -19.32 5.15
CA GLN A 262 9.04 -18.59 3.96
C GLN A 262 7.84 -17.68 4.24
N THR A 263 6.78 -18.20 4.86
CA THR A 263 5.61 -17.40 5.24
C THR A 263 5.98 -16.27 6.20
N HIS A 264 6.87 -16.51 7.16
CA HIS A 264 7.38 -15.47 8.05
C HIS A 264 8.08 -14.33 7.30
N VAL A 265 8.96 -14.67 6.35
CA VAL A 265 9.67 -13.68 5.52
C VAL A 265 8.70 -12.93 4.62
N GLU A 266 7.75 -13.62 4.00
CA GLU A 266 6.72 -13.03 3.13
C GLU A 266 5.82 -12.05 3.88
N ILE A 267 5.37 -12.40 5.10
CA ILE A 267 4.57 -11.51 5.94
C ILE A 267 5.37 -10.27 6.35
N ASN A 268 6.66 -10.40 6.65
CA ASN A 268 7.52 -9.26 6.99
C ASN A 268 7.83 -8.35 5.81
N ALA A 269 7.95 -8.91 4.61
CA ALA A 269 8.18 -8.14 3.39
C ALA A 269 6.89 -7.44 2.90
N PHE A 270 5.72 -7.90 3.35
CA PHE A 270 4.43 -7.45 2.86
C PHE A 270 4.17 -5.93 2.99
N PRO A 271 4.37 -5.26 4.15
CA PRO A 271 4.14 -3.81 4.28
C PRO A 271 5.00 -2.98 3.33
N ILE A 272 6.23 -3.43 3.12
CA ILE A 272 7.20 -2.77 2.26
C ILE A 272 6.73 -2.85 0.80
N HIS A 273 6.20 -4.00 0.38
CA HIS A 273 5.70 -4.21 -0.97
C HIS A 273 4.37 -3.49 -1.24
N VAL A 274 3.49 -3.45 -0.24
CA VAL A 274 2.21 -2.75 -0.30
C VAL A 274 2.43 -1.23 -0.36
N ARG A 275 3.48 -0.68 0.26
CA ARG A 275 3.80 0.76 0.26
C ARG A 275 3.99 1.35 -1.15
N SER A 276 4.48 0.57 -2.10
CA SER A 276 4.74 1.01 -3.48
C SER A 276 3.53 0.91 -4.42
N LEU A 277 2.42 0.32 -3.98
CA LEU A 277 1.24 0.03 -4.82
C LEU A 277 0.11 1.06 -4.62
N LYS A 278 -0.73 1.23 -5.65
CA LYS A 278 -1.96 2.04 -5.58
C LYS A 278 -3.01 1.33 -4.69
N GLU A 279 -3.91 2.08 -4.05
CA GLU A 279 -4.88 1.55 -3.09
C GLU A 279 -5.77 0.42 -3.63
N GLU A 280 -6.09 0.48 -4.92
CA GLU A 280 -6.85 -0.53 -5.66
C GLU A 280 -6.09 -1.87 -5.69
N ASP A 281 -4.82 -1.84 -6.10
CA ASP A 281 -3.94 -3.02 -6.16
C ASP A 281 -3.64 -3.58 -4.76
N LYS A 282 -3.61 -2.72 -3.72
CA LYS A 282 -3.41 -3.17 -2.34
C LYS A 282 -4.54 -4.09 -1.88
N HIS A 283 -5.79 -3.75 -2.19
CA HIS A 283 -6.95 -4.56 -1.78
C HIS A 283 -6.99 -5.90 -2.50
N GLU A 284 -6.62 -5.93 -3.78
CA GLU A 284 -6.53 -7.16 -4.56
C GLU A 284 -5.43 -8.09 -4.01
N LEU A 285 -4.27 -7.53 -3.67
CA LEU A 285 -3.14 -8.29 -3.14
C LEU A 285 -3.40 -8.81 -1.72
N ILE A 286 -4.08 -8.02 -0.87
CA ILE A 286 -4.56 -8.49 0.44
C ILE A 286 -5.53 -9.66 0.27
N LYS A 287 -6.46 -9.58 -0.69
CA LYS A 287 -7.44 -10.65 -0.95
C LYS A 287 -6.77 -11.93 -1.46
N GLU A 288 -5.80 -11.81 -2.36
CA GLU A 288 -5.05 -12.96 -2.88
C GLU A 288 -4.22 -13.64 -1.79
N LEU A 289 -3.51 -12.88 -0.96
CA LEU A 289 -2.74 -13.42 0.16
C LEU A 289 -3.65 -14.00 1.25
N ALA A 290 -4.78 -13.36 1.53
CA ALA A 290 -5.75 -13.89 2.48
C ALA A 290 -6.21 -15.30 2.06
N LEU A 291 -6.52 -15.50 0.78
CA LEU A 291 -6.87 -16.80 0.22
C LEU A 291 -5.70 -17.80 0.23
N LYS A 292 -4.46 -17.32 0.11
CA LYS A 292 -3.25 -18.16 0.06
C LYS A 292 -2.77 -18.64 1.43
N TYR A 293 -2.94 -17.83 2.48
CA TYR A 293 -2.45 -18.13 3.83
C TYR A 293 -3.56 -18.51 4.83
N PHE A 294 -4.78 -18.01 4.66
CA PHE A 294 -5.92 -18.38 5.51
C PHE A 294 -6.82 -19.37 4.76
N GLY A 295 -7.07 -20.53 5.37
CA GLY A 295 -7.94 -21.57 4.79
C GLY A 295 -7.23 -22.61 3.91
N LYS A 296 -5.89 -22.59 3.83
CA LYS A 296 -5.15 -23.68 3.20
C LYS A 296 -5.21 -24.92 4.10
N GLU A 297 -6.08 -25.87 3.76
CA GLU A 297 -6.01 -27.23 4.29
C GLU A 297 -4.57 -27.73 4.10
N LEU A 298 -3.98 -28.26 5.17
CA LEU A 298 -2.59 -28.70 5.22
C LEU A 298 -2.35 -29.72 4.09
N ASP A 299 -1.77 -29.25 3.00
CA ASP A 299 -1.59 -29.91 1.70
C ASP A 299 -1.51 -31.46 1.77
N GLN A 300 -2.67 -32.11 1.73
CA GLN A 300 -2.82 -33.57 1.78
C GLN A 300 -2.25 -34.24 0.52
N THR A 301 -2.07 -33.47 -0.57
CA THR A 301 -1.70 -34.00 -1.89
C THR A 301 -0.28 -34.60 -1.96
N GLN A 302 0.60 -34.32 -0.99
CA GLN A 302 1.96 -34.90 -0.97
C GLN A 302 2.14 -36.11 -0.06
N ASN A 303 1.32 -36.28 0.98
CA ASN A 303 1.28 -37.56 1.68
C ASN A 303 0.76 -38.66 0.74
N ASP A 304 -0.14 -38.31 -0.17
CA ASP A 304 -0.65 -39.22 -1.21
C ASP A 304 0.41 -39.52 -2.28
N LYS A 305 1.14 -38.53 -2.81
CA LYS A 305 2.21 -38.76 -3.80
C LYS A 305 3.40 -39.57 -3.27
N ILE A 306 3.75 -39.40 -1.99
CA ILE A 306 4.80 -40.19 -1.34
C ILE A 306 4.27 -41.58 -0.92
N GLY A 307 2.96 -41.66 -0.62
CA GLY A 307 2.24 -42.94 -0.48
C GLY A 307 2.28 -43.75 -1.77
N ASP A 308 2.05 -43.11 -2.91
CA ASP A 308 2.16 -43.71 -4.25
C ASP A 308 3.60 -44.13 -4.56
N LEU A 309 4.61 -43.30 -4.27
CA LEU A 309 6.01 -43.70 -4.48
C LEU A 309 6.43 -44.92 -3.63
N MET A 310 5.98 -45.00 -2.38
CA MET A 310 6.23 -46.19 -1.54
C MET A 310 5.43 -47.40 -2.01
N LYS A 311 4.21 -47.20 -2.51
CA LYS A 311 3.40 -48.26 -3.12
C LYS A 311 4.07 -48.80 -4.37
N ASP A 312 4.65 -47.93 -5.21
CA ASP A 312 5.41 -48.32 -6.39
C ASP A 312 6.69 -49.06 -6.03
N GLN A 313 7.40 -48.65 -4.98
CA GLN A 313 8.58 -49.37 -4.48
C GLN A 313 8.23 -50.72 -3.84
N LEU A 314 7.10 -50.81 -3.12
CA LEU A 314 6.59 -52.08 -2.56
C LEU A 314 6.09 -53.02 -3.66
N ALA A 315 5.44 -52.49 -4.70
CA ALA A 315 5.02 -53.25 -5.87
C ALA A 315 6.24 -53.78 -6.63
N ALA A 316 7.22 -52.93 -6.93
CA ALA A 316 8.48 -53.34 -7.56
C ALA A 316 9.24 -54.37 -6.71
N GLY A 317 9.30 -54.19 -5.39
CA GLY A 317 9.90 -55.16 -4.46
C GLY A 317 9.16 -56.50 -4.45
N THR A 318 7.83 -56.48 -4.54
CA THR A 318 7.00 -57.70 -4.59
C THR A 318 7.15 -58.43 -5.92
N GLU A 319 7.25 -57.70 -7.03
CA GLU A 319 7.53 -58.27 -8.35
C GLU A 319 8.93 -58.90 -8.40
N LEU A 320 9.93 -58.27 -7.77
CA LEU A 320 11.28 -58.81 -7.70
C LEU A 320 11.35 -60.10 -6.85
N ILE A 321 10.61 -60.16 -5.75
CA ILE A 321 10.46 -61.39 -4.94
C ILE A 321 9.74 -62.48 -5.73
N LYS A 322 8.68 -62.13 -6.47
CA LYS A 322 7.93 -63.08 -7.31
C LYS A 322 8.78 -63.63 -8.45
N ALA A 323 9.53 -62.76 -9.14
CA ALA A 323 10.48 -63.14 -10.19
C ALA A 323 11.60 -64.03 -9.65
N SER A 324 12.11 -63.72 -8.44
CA SER A 324 13.12 -64.56 -7.76
C SER A 324 12.55 -65.93 -7.37
N ALA A 325 11.30 -65.99 -6.90
CA ALA A 325 10.62 -67.24 -6.57
C ALA A 325 10.35 -68.09 -7.83
N GLU A 326 9.98 -67.48 -8.95
CA GLU A 326 9.83 -68.16 -10.24
C GLU A 326 11.17 -68.66 -10.78
N MET A 327 12.25 -67.89 -10.65
CA MET A 327 13.59 -68.31 -11.04
C MET A 327 14.07 -69.52 -10.22
N VAL A 328 13.88 -69.51 -8.90
CA VAL A 328 14.21 -70.64 -8.01
C VAL A 328 13.36 -71.87 -8.33
N LYS A 329 12.08 -71.69 -8.68
CA LYS A 329 11.19 -72.78 -9.10
C LYS A 329 11.66 -73.39 -10.42
N ASN A 330 12.10 -72.57 -11.37
CA ASN A 330 12.62 -73.00 -12.67
C ASN A 330 13.97 -73.72 -12.56
N VAL A 331 14.85 -73.31 -11.65
CA VAL A 331 16.10 -74.04 -11.34
C VAL A 331 15.79 -75.40 -10.69
N LYS A 332 14.82 -75.47 -9.79
CA LYS A 332 14.41 -76.72 -9.13
C LYS A 332 13.66 -77.69 -10.05
N SER A 333 13.03 -77.21 -11.12
CA SER A 333 12.50 -78.06 -12.19
C SER A 333 13.59 -78.52 -13.15
N PHE A 334 14.63 -77.71 -13.37
CA PHE A 334 15.79 -78.08 -14.18
C PHE A 334 16.58 -79.26 -13.54
N ASP A 335 16.83 -79.21 -12.23
CA ASP A 335 17.48 -80.32 -11.49
C ASP A 335 16.65 -81.63 -11.55
N ARG A 336 15.33 -81.54 -11.45
CA ARG A 336 14.43 -82.72 -11.56
C ARG A 336 14.38 -83.32 -12.96
N SER A 337 14.60 -82.53 -14.01
CA SER A 337 14.73 -83.05 -15.38
C SER A 337 16.09 -83.69 -15.67
N VAL A 338 17.15 -83.31 -14.96
CA VAL A 338 18.48 -83.91 -15.07
C VAL A 338 18.55 -85.26 -14.34
N GLU A 339 17.88 -85.38 -13.19
CA GLU A 339 17.87 -86.63 -12.39
C GLU A 339 17.04 -87.75 -13.04
N LYS A 340 16.00 -87.43 -13.81
CA LYS A 340 15.22 -88.41 -14.61
C LYS A 340 15.96 -88.94 -15.84
N ASN A 341 17.06 -88.31 -16.26
CA ASN A 341 17.81 -88.71 -17.45
C ASN A 341 19.06 -89.57 -17.13
N LYS A 342 19.27 -89.93 -15.84
CA LYS A 342 20.40 -90.76 -15.39
C LYS A 342 20.05 -92.20 -15.03
N ASN A 343 18.80 -92.63 -15.18
CA ASN A 343 18.43 -94.04 -14.96
C ASN A 343 17.40 -94.52 -16.00
N PRO A 344 17.86 -95.12 -17.10
CA PRO A 344 17.20 -96.27 -17.69
C PRO A 344 18.07 -97.52 -17.53
N GLU A 345 17.41 -98.65 -17.32
CA GLU A 345 17.94 -100.03 -17.28
C GLU A 345 18.35 -100.60 -15.91
N THR A 346 17.39 -101.27 -15.27
CA THR A 346 17.50 -102.72 -15.00
C THR A 346 16.08 -103.28 -14.86
N ASP A 347 15.58 -103.91 -15.93
CA ASP A 347 14.64 -105.02 -15.84
C ASP A 347 14.94 -105.98 -17.01
N LYS A 348 15.51 -107.12 -16.64
CA LYS A 348 15.43 -108.39 -17.34
C LYS A 348 15.07 -109.44 -16.32
#